data_AF-A0A524MZ54-F1
#
_entry.id   AF-A0A524MZ54-F1
#
_cell.length_a   1.000
_cell.length_b   1.000
_cell.length_c   1.000
_cell.angle_alpha   90.00
_cell.angle_beta   90.00
_cell.angle_gamma   90.00
#
_symmetry.space_group_name_H-M   'P 1'
#
loop_
_entity.id
_entity.type
_entity.pdbx_description
1 polymer ?
#
loop_
_entity_poly.entity_id
_entity_poly.type
_entity_poly.pdbx_seq_one_letter_code
_entity_poly.pdbx_strand_id
1 'polypeptide(L)'
;MTRTEGDLLRRIRPERSITGMSAVLLPFTADGEIDWAAVEAHVARTVAAGLTPAVNMDTGYVQLLDAADKLRVLDLAADVTGGDFVAGAYVADAPGATFDLAGYRQACGAIAGRGGTPVVFPSHGLNSLDDDGWVGALA
;
A
#
# COMPACT_ATOMS: atom_id res chain seq x y z
N MET A 1 -33.93 3.76 -7.32
CA MET A 1 -34.40 4.69 -6.27
C MET A 1 -33.51 5.93 -6.33
N THR A 2 -34.03 7.06 -6.81
CA THR A 2 -33.23 8.29 -7.02
C THR A 2 -33.15 9.05 -5.70
N ARG A 3 -31.95 9.18 -5.12
CA ARG A 3 -31.73 10.00 -3.92
C ARG A 3 -31.88 11.48 -4.28
N THR A 4 -32.55 12.26 -3.43
CA THR A 4 -32.63 13.70 -3.57
C THR A 4 -31.37 14.38 -3.03
N GLU A 5 -31.09 15.61 -3.45
CA GLU A 5 -30.01 16.43 -2.87
C GLU A 5 -30.15 16.58 -1.36
N GLY A 6 -31.40 16.77 -0.88
CA GLY A 6 -31.71 16.83 0.55
C GLY A 6 -31.38 15.54 1.32
N ASP A 7 -31.39 14.38 0.66
CA ASP A 7 -30.95 13.12 1.27
C ASP A 7 -29.42 13.02 1.35
N LEU A 8 -28.70 13.65 0.41
CA LEU A 8 -27.24 13.68 0.40
C LEU A 8 -26.68 14.65 1.46
N LEU A 9 -27.26 15.85 1.57
CA LEU A 9 -26.85 16.84 2.55
C LEU A 9 -26.98 16.34 4.00
N ARG A 10 -28.03 15.55 4.30
CA ARG A 10 -28.21 14.92 5.63
C ARG A 10 -27.14 13.89 6.00
N ARG A 11 -26.36 13.41 5.03
CA ARG A 11 -25.26 12.45 5.27
C ARG A 11 -23.94 13.15 5.59
N ILE A 12 -23.84 14.46 5.40
CA ILE A 12 -22.64 15.23 5.75
C ILE A 12 -22.49 15.21 7.27
N ARG A 13 -21.33 14.77 7.75
CA ARG A 13 -20.93 14.82 9.15
C ARG A 13 -19.74 15.78 9.27
N PRO A 14 -19.99 17.06 9.61
CA PRO A 14 -18.93 18.01 9.91
C PRO A 14 -18.03 17.45 11.01
N GLU A 15 -16.74 17.81 10.97
CA GLU A 15 -15.75 17.43 12.00
C GLU A 15 -15.59 15.92 12.22
N ARG A 16 -16.01 15.09 11.24
CA ARG A 16 -15.74 13.65 11.32
C ARG A 16 -14.23 13.43 11.41
N SER A 17 -13.80 12.59 12.34
CA SER A 17 -12.46 12.03 12.28
C SER A 17 -12.35 11.16 11.04
N ILE A 18 -11.32 11.41 10.22
CA ILE A 18 -11.05 10.62 9.01
C ILE A 18 -9.81 9.78 9.27
N THR A 19 -9.91 8.48 9.02
CA THR A 19 -8.71 7.67 8.80
C THR A 19 -8.22 7.98 7.39
N GLY A 20 -7.08 8.64 7.30
CA GLY A 20 -6.47 9.03 6.04
C GLY A 20 -5.14 8.31 5.85
N MET A 21 -4.94 7.75 4.66
CA MET A 21 -3.66 7.19 4.24
C MET A 21 -3.08 8.06 3.14
N SER A 22 -1.76 8.27 3.16
CA SER A 22 -1.06 9.03 2.13
C SER A 22 -0.08 8.13 1.39
N ALA A 23 -0.23 8.03 0.07
CA ALA A 23 0.76 7.38 -0.79
C ALA A 23 2.06 8.19 -0.75
N VAL A 24 3.07 7.63 -0.09
CA VAL A 24 4.37 8.27 0.11
C VAL A 24 5.23 8.06 -1.14
N LEU A 25 5.76 9.16 -1.67
CA LEU A 25 6.73 9.11 -2.76
C LEU A 25 8.05 8.51 -2.25
N LEU A 26 8.68 7.64 -3.04
CA LEU A 26 10.05 7.17 -2.80
C LEU A 26 11.04 8.11 -3.52
N PRO A 27 11.75 9.02 -2.81
CA PRO A 27 12.63 9.98 -3.46
C PRO A 27 13.95 9.34 -3.85
N PHE A 28 14.53 9.84 -4.95
CA PHE A 28 15.85 9.44 -5.45
C PHE A 28 16.78 10.64 -5.48
N THR A 29 18.08 10.39 -5.31
CA THR A 29 19.14 11.39 -5.49
C THR A 29 19.34 11.68 -6.98
N ALA A 30 20.11 12.73 -7.28
CA ALA A 30 20.49 13.03 -8.66
C ALA A 30 21.31 11.92 -9.34
N ASP A 31 21.97 11.06 -8.54
CA ASP A 31 22.76 9.93 -9.02
C ASP A 31 21.90 8.67 -9.28
N GLY A 32 20.59 8.73 -8.99
CA GLY A 32 19.66 7.63 -9.24
C GLY A 32 19.55 6.61 -8.10
N GLU A 33 20.17 6.89 -6.95
CA GLU A 33 20.05 6.07 -5.74
C GLU A 33 18.83 6.51 -4.91
N ILE A 34 18.23 5.60 -4.15
CA ILE A 34 17.15 5.98 -3.22
C ILE A 34 17.71 6.93 -2.16
N ASP A 35 17.07 8.08 -1.98
CA ASP A 35 17.42 9.03 -0.93
C ASP A 35 16.75 8.62 0.38
N TRP A 36 17.38 7.68 1.09
CA TRP A 36 16.82 7.09 2.31
C TRP A 36 16.52 8.11 3.41
N ALA A 37 17.33 9.15 3.56
CA ALA A 37 17.08 10.21 4.52
C ALA A 37 15.83 11.02 4.14
N ALA A 38 15.63 11.28 2.85
CA ALA A 38 14.41 11.92 2.35
C ALA A 38 13.18 11.01 2.50
N VAL A 39 13.31 9.69 2.30
CA VAL A 39 12.24 8.70 2.55
C VAL A 39 11.80 8.76 4.01
N GLU A 40 12.75 8.63 4.95
CA GLU A 40 12.48 8.68 6.40
C GLU A 40 11.78 9.98 6.79
N ALA A 41 12.32 11.12 6.35
CA ALA A 41 11.74 12.42 6.61
C ALA A 41 10.34 12.57 5.99
N HIS A 42 10.08 11.97 4.82
CA HIS A 42 8.77 12.02 4.20
C HIS A 42 7.73 11.19 4.97
N VAL A 43 8.08 9.97 5.39
CA VAL A 43 7.23 9.13 6.24
C VAL A 43 6.92 9.84 7.55
N ALA A 44 7.92 10.41 8.21
CA ALA A 44 7.74 11.12 9.47
C ALA A 44 6.84 12.36 9.33
N ARG A 45 6.95 13.11 8.23
CA ARG A 45 6.04 14.23 7.94
C ARG A 45 4.60 13.78 7.72
N THR A 46 4.40 12.63 7.09
CA THR A 46 3.06 12.05 6.91
C THR A 46 2.41 11.71 8.25
N VAL A 47 3.16 11.08 9.15
CA VAL A 47 2.72 10.81 10.53
C VAL A 47 2.41 12.10 11.28
N ALA A 48 3.29 13.09 11.21
CA ALA A 48 3.11 14.39 11.86
C ALA A 48 1.87 15.16 11.35
N ALA A 49 1.43 14.89 10.12
CA ALA A 49 0.19 15.41 9.55
C ALA A 49 -1.08 14.65 9.99
N GLY A 50 -0.94 13.61 10.82
CA GLY A 50 -2.05 12.78 11.30
C GLY A 50 -2.54 11.76 10.25
N LEU A 51 -1.69 11.37 9.30
CA LEU A 51 -2.01 10.41 8.25
C LEU A 51 -1.18 9.13 8.41
N THR A 52 -1.76 7.98 8.06
CA THR A 52 -1.05 6.71 7.99
C THR A 52 -0.22 6.65 6.69
N PRO A 53 1.10 6.44 6.76
CA PRO A 53 1.92 6.30 5.56
C PRO A 53 1.56 5.06 4.74
N ALA A 54 1.44 5.21 3.42
CA ALA A 54 1.32 4.10 2.47
C ALA A 54 2.60 3.99 1.64
N VAL A 55 3.40 2.95 1.89
CA VAL A 55 4.72 2.73 1.26
C VAL A 55 4.70 1.52 0.33
N ASN A 56 5.73 1.34 -0.51
CA ASN A 56 5.72 0.29 -1.55
C ASN A 56 4.44 0.31 -2.40
N MET A 57 3.92 1.50 -2.69
CA MET A 57 2.80 1.72 -3.60
C MET A 57 3.30 2.08 -5.01
N ASP A 58 2.41 2.31 -5.98
CA ASP A 58 2.79 2.83 -7.32
C ASP A 58 3.57 4.15 -7.22
N THR A 59 3.18 5.02 -6.28
CA THR A 59 3.88 6.29 -5.99
C THR A 59 5.29 6.07 -5.44
N GLY A 60 5.56 4.88 -4.89
CA GLY A 60 6.89 4.44 -4.44
C GLY A 60 7.59 3.50 -5.43
N TYR A 61 7.07 3.36 -6.66
CA TYR A 61 7.65 2.54 -7.73
C TYR A 61 7.87 1.06 -7.37
N VAL A 62 7.00 0.48 -6.53
CA VAL A 62 7.17 -0.90 -6.01
C VAL A 62 7.45 -1.95 -7.10
N GLN A 63 6.89 -1.78 -8.30
CA GLN A 63 7.08 -2.65 -9.44
C GLN A 63 8.50 -2.63 -10.03
N LEU A 64 9.28 -1.58 -9.75
CA LEU A 64 10.64 -1.37 -10.25
C LEU A 64 11.72 -1.69 -9.20
N LEU A 65 11.35 -1.75 -7.93
CA LEU A 65 12.30 -2.03 -6.84
C LEU A 65 12.69 -3.50 -6.78
N ASP A 66 13.95 -3.75 -6.42
CA ASP A 66 14.39 -5.08 -6.05
C ASP A 66 13.83 -5.51 -4.68
N ALA A 67 14.06 -6.76 -4.32
CA ALA A 67 13.53 -7.31 -3.07
C ALA A 67 14.17 -6.68 -1.82
N ALA A 68 15.44 -6.27 -1.89
CA ALA A 68 16.15 -5.70 -0.75
C ALA A 68 15.63 -4.28 -0.46
N ASP A 69 15.45 -3.47 -1.49
CA ASP A 69 14.89 -2.11 -1.36
C ASP A 69 13.45 -2.15 -0.86
N LYS A 70 12.62 -3.07 -1.37
CA LYS A 70 11.27 -3.28 -0.86
C LYS A 70 11.26 -3.55 0.64
N LEU A 71 12.11 -4.46 1.11
CA LEU A 71 12.20 -4.79 2.53
C LEU A 71 12.71 -3.62 3.36
N ARG A 72 13.72 -2.90 2.87
CA ARG A 72 14.27 -1.72 3.55
C ARG A 72 13.25 -0.61 3.71
N VAL A 73 12.38 -0.39 2.72
CA VAL A 73 11.25 0.55 2.83
C VAL A 73 10.28 0.12 3.93
N LEU A 74 9.99 -1.19 4.06
CA LEU A 74 9.12 -1.69 5.12
C LEU A 74 9.76 -1.55 6.51
N ASP A 75 11.05 -1.86 6.65
CA ASP A 75 11.80 -1.70 7.90
C ASP A 75 11.78 -0.23 8.35
N LEU A 76 12.13 0.69 7.46
CA LEU A 76 12.12 2.12 7.72
C LEU A 76 10.72 2.63 8.10
N ALA A 77 9.67 2.21 7.38
CA ALA A 77 8.31 2.60 7.71
C ALA A 77 7.89 2.09 9.09
N ALA A 78 8.24 0.85 9.44
CA ALA A 78 7.95 0.28 10.74
C ALA A 78 8.65 1.04 11.87
N ASP A 79 9.93 1.36 11.69
CA ASP A 79 10.73 2.08 12.67
C ASP A 79 10.18 3.49 12.95
N VAL A 80 9.81 4.22 11.88
CA VAL A 80 9.28 5.59 12.00
C VAL A 80 7.87 5.63 12.57
N THR A 81 7.04 4.64 12.25
CA THR A 81 5.60 4.64 12.60
C THR A 81 5.27 3.83 13.86
N GLY A 82 6.21 3.03 14.37
CA GLY A 82 5.90 2.02 15.40
C GLY A 82 4.99 0.91 14.87
N GLY A 83 5.03 0.65 13.56
CA GLY A 83 4.21 -0.36 12.87
C GLY A 83 2.88 0.15 12.30
N ASP A 84 2.49 1.40 12.54
CA ASP A 84 1.26 1.98 11.95
C ASP A 84 1.50 2.52 10.54
N PHE A 85 1.54 1.62 9.57
CA PHE A 85 1.63 1.94 8.14
C PHE A 85 0.83 0.95 7.30
N VAL A 86 0.55 1.32 6.06
CA VAL A 86 0.06 0.37 5.04
C VAL A 86 1.10 0.20 3.95
N ALA A 87 1.14 -0.95 3.30
CA ALA A 87 2.09 -1.17 2.22
C ALA A 87 1.58 -2.10 1.12
N GLY A 88 2.07 -1.88 -0.10
CA GLY A 88 1.73 -2.70 -1.25
C GLY A 88 2.33 -4.10 -1.17
N ALA A 89 1.48 -5.12 -1.12
CA ALA A 89 1.82 -6.52 -1.36
C ALA A 89 1.81 -6.77 -2.87
N TYR A 90 2.93 -6.48 -3.52
CA TYR A 90 3.12 -6.61 -4.96
C TYR A 90 3.76 -7.95 -5.33
N VAL A 91 3.14 -8.64 -6.30
CA VAL A 91 3.67 -9.84 -6.94
C VAL A 91 3.82 -9.53 -8.43
N ALA A 92 5.04 -9.64 -8.96
CA ALA A 92 5.31 -9.40 -10.36
C ALA A 92 4.81 -10.57 -11.21
N ASP A 93 4.06 -10.28 -12.26
CA ASP A 93 3.62 -11.27 -13.24
C ASP A 93 3.45 -10.68 -14.64
N ALA A 94 2.91 -11.49 -15.56
CA ALA A 94 2.73 -11.13 -16.97
C ALA A 94 1.37 -11.62 -17.49
N PRO A 95 0.85 -11.08 -18.60
CA PRO A 95 -0.39 -11.56 -19.21
C PRO A 95 -0.37 -13.09 -19.42
N GLY A 96 -1.42 -13.76 -18.93
CA GLY A 96 -1.54 -15.22 -19.00
C GLY A 96 -0.91 -15.98 -17.84
N ALA A 97 -0.28 -15.30 -16.88
CA ALA A 97 0.18 -15.91 -15.64
C ALA A 97 -1.01 -16.45 -14.81
N THR A 98 -0.79 -17.55 -14.10
CA THR A 98 -1.74 -18.07 -13.10
C THR A 98 -1.64 -17.25 -11.82
N PHE A 99 -2.71 -17.18 -11.03
CA PHE A 99 -2.71 -16.52 -9.73
C PHE A 99 -1.67 -17.14 -8.77
N ASP A 100 -0.72 -16.33 -8.29
CA ASP A 100 0.30 -16.73 -7.31
C ASP A 100 -0.08 -16.36 -5.87
N LEU A 101 -0.94 -17.18 -5.27
CA LEU A 101 -1.35 -17.01 -3.87
C LEU A 101 -0.17 -17.09 -2.88
N ALA A 102 0.86 -17.88 -3.19
CA ALA A 102 2.01 -18.06 -2.31
C ALA A 102 2.85 -16.77 -2.25
N GLY A 103 3.10 -16.15 -3.42
CA GLY A 103 3.75 -14.86 -3.52
C GLY A 103 3.03 -13.77 -2.74
N TYR A 104 1.70 -13.68 -2.87
CA TYR A 104 0.92 -12.71 -2.09
C TYR A 104 0.99 -12.97 -0.59
N ARG A 105 0.90 -14.23 -0.15
CA ARG A 105 1.05 -14.59 1.27
C ARG A 105 2.42 -14.19 1.81
N GLN A 106 3.48 -14.40 1.03
CA GLN A 106 4.83 -13.98 1.41
C GLN A 106 4.93 -12.45 1.50
N ALA A 107 4.45 -11.72 0.50
CA ALA A 107 4.48 -10.26 0.48
C ALA A 107 3.67 -9.66 1.65
N CYS A 108 2.44 -10.15 1.85
CA CYS A 108 1.60 -9.77 3.00
C CYS A 108 2.27 -10.11 4.33
N GLY A 109 2.89 -11.30 4.45
CA GLY A 109 3.62 -11.71 5.64
C GLY A 109 4.80 -10.79 5.97
N ALA A 110 5.55 -10.35 4.95
CA ALA A 110 6.66 -9.41 5.13
C ALA A 110 6.21 -8.06 5.69
N ILE A 111 5.03 -7.59 5.28
CA ILE A 111 4.41 -6.34 5.77
C ILE A 111 3.84 -6.52 7.18
N ALA A 112 3.01 -7.55 7.37
CA ALA A 112 2.34 -7.83 8.65
C ALA A 112 3.34 -8.16 9.77
N GLY A 113 4.45 -8.85 9.44
CA GLY A 113 5.53 -9.13 10.38
C GLY A 113 6.21 -7.88 10.95
N ARG A 114 5.99 -6.71 10.33
CA ARG A 114 6.48 -5.40 10.76
C ARG A 114 5.39 -4.51 11.36
N GLY A 115 4.20 -5.06 11.59
CA GLY A 115 3.03 -4.34 12.10
C GLY A 115 2.17 -3.67 11.04
N GLY A 116 2.66 -3.52 9.81
CA GLY A 116 1.93 -2.84 8.74
C GLY A 116 0.71 -3.62 8.24
N THR A 117 -0.25 -2.91 7.66
CA THR A 117 -1.40 -3.52 6.98
C THR A 117 -1.11 -3.73 5.49
N PRO A 118 -1.17 -4.98 4.98
CA PRO A 118 -0.96 -5.25 3.57
C PRO A 118 -2.10 -4.70 2.68
N VAL A 119 -1.72 -4.12 1.55
CA VAL A 119 -2.61 -3.72 0.45
C VAL A 119 -2.31 -4.64 -0.73
N VAL A 120 -3.22 -5.54 -1.08
CA VAL A 120 -3.04 -6.47 -2.20
C VAL A 120 -3.02 -5.69 -3.51
N PHE A 121 -1.89 -5.74 -4.23
CA PHE A 121 -1.77 -5.13 -5.54
C PHE A 121 -2.44 -5.98 -6.61
N PRO A 122 -3.01 -5.39 -7.67
CA PRO A 122 -3.49 -6.16 -8.81
C PRO A 122 -2.33 -6.89 -9.52
N SER A 123 -2.61 -8.08 -10.03
CA SER A 123 -1.72 -8.85 -10.91
C SER A 123 -2.54 -9.46 -12.04
N HIS A 124 -1.89 -9.87 -13.13
CA HIS A 124 -2.57 -10.53 -14.25
C HIS A 124 -3.26 -11.83 -13.81
N GLY A 125 -2.59 -12.65 -13.01
CA GLY A 125 -3.11 -13.91 -12.50
C GLY A 125 -4.32 -13.70 -11.58
N LEU A 126 -4.23 -12.75 -10.64
CA LEU A 126 -5.36 -12.42 -9.77
C LEU A 126 -6.56 -11.88 -10.57
N ASN A 127 -6.31 -10.99 -11.53
CA ASN A 127 -7.36 -10.43 -12.40
C ASN A 127 -7.97 -11.43 -13.38
N SER A 128 -7.34 -12.60 -13.57
CA SER A 128 -7.85 -13.66 -14.45
C SER A 128 -8.89 -14.57 -13.81
N LEU A 129 -9.06 -14.49 -12.48
CA LEU A 129 -10.03 -15.30 -11.74
C LEU A 129 -11.46 -14.88 -12.08
N ASP A 130 -12.38 -15.85 -12.05
CA ASP A 130 -13.82 -15.59 -12.05
C ASP A 130 -14.28 -15.10 -10.66
N ASP A 131 -15.56 -14.72 -10.55
CA ASP A 131 -16.10 -14.15 -9.30
C ASP A 131 -15.90 -15.10 -8.10
N ASP A 132 -16.12 -16.40 -8.28
CA ASP A 132 -15.93 -17.41 -7.24
C ASP A 132 -14.44 -17.57 -6.88
N GLY A 133 -13.56 -17.56 -7.87
CA GLY A 133 -12.11 -17.57 -7.69
C GLY A 133 -11.61 -16.33 -6.94
N TRP A 134 -12.16 -15.16 -7.24
CA TRP A 134 -11.87 -13.91 -6.53
C TRP A 134 -12.28 -13.97 -5.06
N VAL A 135 -13.48 -14.47 -4.76
CA VAL A 135 -13.94 -14.66 -3.37
C VAL A 135 -13.05 -15.69 -2.66
N GLY A 136 -12.72 -16.79 -3.32
CA GLY A 136 -11.85 -17.82 -2.77
C GLY A 136 -10.41 -17.35 -2.49
N ALA A 137 -9.89 -16.41 -3.28
CA ALA A 137 -8.58 -15.82 -3.06
C ALA A 137 -8.51 -14.89 -1.84
N LEU A 138 -9.65 -14.37 -1.38
CA LEU A 138 -9.78 -13.44 -0.25
C LEU A 138 -10.24 -14.13 1.06
N ALA A 139 -10.56 -15.42 1.01
CA ALA A 139 -11.00 -16.24 2.15
C ALA A 139 -9.82 -16.82 2.94
#